data_AF-A0AB32WAA2-F1
#
_entry.id   AF-A0AB32WAA2-F1
#
_cell.length_a   1.000
_cell.length_b   1.000
_cell.length_c   1.000
_cell.angle_alpha   90.00
_cell.angle_beta   90.00
_cell.angle_gamma   90.00
#
_symmetry.space_group_name_H-M   'P 1'
#
loop_
_entity.id
_entity.type
_entity.pdbx_description
1 polymer ?
#
loop_
_entity_poly.entity_id
_entity_poly.type
_entity_poly.pdbx_seq_one_letter_code
_entity_poly.pdbx_strand_id
1 'polypeptide(L)'
;MANNLSLRSILDANTLTGPNFFDLFRNLKIVLKQKKKSYVLNIPIPPVPVANVNVEDKEAYQRHKDDDDQAACVMLTSMTPELQKQYEHMDVQSIILHLRKLFDKEWRIERYEISKELFRCKMVEMSFLRPHVPKMIGLIERLRQLGLAMDHGLSIDLILQSLLDSFS
;
A
#
# COMPACT_ATOMS: atom_id res chain seq x y z
N MET A 1 -20.43 17.44 19.76
CA MET A 1 -20.53 17.49 18.29
C MET A 1 -19.77 16.28 17.76
N ALA A 2 -20.46 15.29 17.21
CA ALA A 2 -19.79 14.12 16.64
C ALA A 2 -19.15 14.53 15.32
N ASN A 3 -17.82 14.51 15.24
CA ASN A 3 -17.11 14.64 13.98
C ASN A 3 -17.54 13.49 13.07
N ASN A 4 -18.40 13.78 12.09
CA ASN A 4 -18.71 12.87 11.00
C ASN A 4 -17.44 12.75 10.14
N LEU A 5 -16.53 11.85 10.54
CA LEU A 5 -15.38 11.47 9.73
C LEU A 5 -15.91 10.82 8.44
N SER A 6 -15.89 11.59 7.36
CA SER A 6 -16.21 11.09 6.03
C SER A 6 -15.17 10.02 5.65
N LEU A 7 -15.58 8.87 5.11
CA LEU A 7 -14.61 7.88 4.63
C LEU A 7 -13.68 8.46 3.54
N ARG A 8 -14.06 9.57 2.88
CA ARG A 8 -13.17 10.30 1.98
C ARG A 8 -11.95 10.89 2.70
N SER A 9 -12.10 11.38 3.93
CA SER A 9 -10.97 11.96 4.67
C SER A 9 -9.90 10.92 5.02
N ILE A 10 -10.23 9.62 5.02
CA ILE A 10 -9.26 8.52 5.18
C ILE A 10 -8.32 8.44 3.98
N LEU A 11 -8.85 8.70 2.79
CA LEU A 11 -8.10 8.70 1.54
C LEU A 11 -7.28 9.99 1.39
N ASP A 12 -7.85 11.14 1.76
CA ASP A 12 -7.14 12.43 1.73
C ASP A 12 -5.92 12.42 2.66
N ALA A 13 -6.02 11.73 3.81
CA ALA A 13 -4.90 11.56 4.74
C ALA A 13 -3.83 10.56 4.27
N ASN A 14 -4.10 9.79 3.20
CA ASN A 14 -3.22 8.73 2.69
C ASN A 14 -3.01 8.86 1.18
N THR A 15 -2.69 10.07 0.71
CA THR A 15 -2.34 10.29 -0.70
C THR A 15 -1.21 9.35 -1.13
N LEU A 16 -1.40 8.66 -2.25
CA LEU A 16 -0.42 7.74 -2.81
C LEU A 16 0.82 8.51 -3.26
N THR A 17 1.91 8.37 -2.51
CA THR A 17 3.25 8.86 -2.88
C THR A 17 4.13 7.75 -3.42
N GLY A 18 3.66 6.51 -3.33
CA GLY A 18 4.23 5.31 -3.92
C GLY A 18 4.42 4.19 -2.91
N PRO A 19 5.34 4.34 -1.92
CA PRO A 19 5.62 3.30 -0.91
C PRO A 19 4.39 2.86 -0.11
N ASN A 20 3.41 3.76 0.04
CA ASN A 20 2.16 3.51 0.78
C ASN A 20 1.05 2.87 -0.07
N PHE A 21 1.37 2.28 -1.24
CA PHE A 21 0.36 1.63 -2.10
C PHE A 21 -0.51 0.62 -1.36
N PHE A 22 0.06 -0.24 -0.51
CA PHE A 22 -0.70 -1.25 0.21
C PHE A 22 -1.66 -0.65 1.25
N ASP A 23 -1.25 0.43 1.91
CA ASP A 23 -2.09 1.16 2.85
C ASP A 23 -3.23 1.87 2.12
N LEU A 24 -2.92 2.55 1.00
CA LEU A 24 -3.94 3.13 0.14
C LEU A 24 -4.92 2.07 -0.33
N PHE A 25 -4.44 0.94 -0.84
CA PHE A 25 -5.27 -0.14 -1.38
C PHE A 25 -6.21 -0.70 -0.30
N ARG A 26 -5.73 -0.83 0.94
CA ARG A 26 -6.56 -1.22 2.09
C ARG A 26 -7.66 -0.19 2.36
N ASN A 27 -7.32 1.09 2.38
CA ASN A 27 -8.28 2.17 2.61
C ASN A 27 -9.32 2.26 1.48
N LEU A 28 -8.89 2.16 0.22
CA LEU A 28 -9.76 2.13 -0.95
C LEU A 28 -10.77 0.97 -0.85
N LYS A 29 -10.33 -0.22 -0.45
CA LYS A 29 -11.21 -1.37 -0.24
C LYS A 29 -12.26 -1.10 0.85
N ILE A 30 -11.91 -0.39 1.93
CA ILE A 30 -12.86 0.00 2.99
C ILE A 30 -13.90 0.98 2.44
N VAL A 31 -13.46 2.03 1.73
CA VAL A 31 -14.35 3.03 1.14
C VAL A 31 -15.31 2.41 0.13
N LEU A 32 -14.81 1.56 -0.77
CA LEU A 32 -15.63 0.90 -1.78
C LEU A 32 -16.55 -0.17 -1.19
N LYS A 33 -16.16 -0.83 -0.10
CA LYS A 33 -17.03 -1.76 0.63
C LYS A 33 -18.24 -1.05 1.21
N GLN A 34 -18.08 0.16 1.76
CA GLN A 34 -19.21 0.97 2.23
C GLN A 34 -20.17 1.30 1.08
N LYS A 35 -19.64 1.58 -0.12
CA LYS A 35 -20.44 1.87 -1.32
C LYS A 35 -21.02 0.63 -2.02
N LYS A 36 -20.74 -0.58 -1.53
CA LYS A 36 -21.07 -1.87 -2.18
C LYS A 36 -20.43 -2.06 -3.56
N LYS A 37 -19.26 -1.45 -3.80
CA LYS A 37 -18.54 -1.47 -5.09
C LYS A 37 -17.18 -2.16 -5.01
N SER A 38 -16.81 -2.76 -3.88
CA SER A 38 -15.49 -3.40 -3.72
C SER A 38 -15.23 -4.56 -4.67
N TYR A 39 -16.25 -5.06 -5.36
CA TYR A 39 -16.13 -6.16 -6.32
C TYR A 39 -15.32 -5.76 -7.57
N VAL A 40 -15.40 -4.50 -8.01
CA VAL A 40 -14.67 -3.99 -9.19
C VAL A 40 -13.15 -4.10 -9.03
N LEU A 41 -12.66 -4.13 -7.79
CA LEU A 41 -11.24 -4.34 -7.49
C LEU A 41 -10.73 -5.72 -7.91
N ASN A 42 -11.61 -6.71 -8.11
CA ASN A 42 -11.24 -8.11 -8.36
C ASN A 42 -11.94 -8.72 -9.57
N ILE A 43 -13.06 -8.14 -10.00
CA ILE A 43 -13.82 -8.60 -11.17
C ILE A 43 -13.59 -7.60 -12.31
N PRO A 44 -13.06 -8.03 -13.46
CA PRO A 44 -12.85 -7.14 -14.60
C PRO A 44 -14.18 -6.72 -15.20
N ILE A 45 -14.18 -5.58 -15.90
CA ILE A 45 -15.34 -5.14 -16.68
C ILE A 45 -15.67 -6.24 -17.71
N PRO A 46 -16.91 -6.71 -17.78
CA PRO A 46 -17.31 -7.72 -18.76
C PRO A 46 -17.10 -7.20 -20.20
N PRO A 47 -16.93 -8.09 -21.19
CA PRO A 47 -16.82 -7.69 -22.59
C PRO A 47 -18.03 -6.85 -23.02
N VAL A 48 -17.80 -5.92 -23.96
CA VAL A 48 -18.87 -5.11 -24.53
C VAL A 48 -19.96 -6.03 -25.11
N PRO A 49 -21.22 -5.90 -24.68
CA PRO A 49 -22.31 -6.74 -25.18
C PRO A 49 -22.50 -6.55 -26.70
N VAL A 50 -22.67 -7.65 -27.44
CA VAL A 50 -23.04 -7.56 -28.86
C VAL A 50 -24.49 -7.11 -29.02
N ALA A 51 -24.84 -6.54 -30.17
CA ALA A 51 -26.14 -5.88 -30.39
C ALA A 51 -27.37 -6.76 -30.04
N ASN A 52 -27.25 -8.08 -30.20
CA ASN A 52 -28.32 -9.07 -30.03
C ASN A 52 -28.43 -9.66 -28.60
N VAL A 53 -27.66 -9.17 -27.64
CA VAL A 53 -27.73 -9.61 -26.24
C VAL A 53 -29.02 -9.10 -25.57
N ASN A 54 -29.53 -9.86 -24.58
CA ASN A 54 -30.70 -9.48 -23.79
C ASN A 54 -30.50 -8.14 -23.04
N VAL A 55 -31.60 -7.58 -22.53
CA VAL A 55 -31.57 -6.30 -21.83
C VAL A 55 -30.81 -6.43 -20.51
N GLU A 56 -30.95 -7.56 -19.81
CA GLU A 56 -30.31 -7.78 -18.51
C GLU A 56 -28.78 -7.69 -18.55
N ASP A 57 -28.15 -8.29 -19.56
CA ASP A 57 -26.69 -8.29 -19.70
C ASP A 57 -26.16 -6.91 -20.11
N LYS A 58 -26.92 -6.14 -20.90
CA LYS A 58 -26.59 -4.74 -21.23
C LYS A 58 -26.64 -3.87 -19.99
N GLU A 59 -27.66 -4.04 -19.14
CA GLU A 59 -27.77 -3.35 -17.86
C GLU A 59 -26.67 -3.76 -16.89
N ALA A 60 -26.32 -5.05 -16.83
CA ALA A 60 -25.24 -5.55 -15.99
C ALA A 60 -23.87 -4.98 -16.41
N TYR A 61 -23.58 -4.92 -17.71
CA TYR A 61 -22.38 -4.28 -18.25
C TYR A 61 -22.33 -2.79 -17.87
N GLN A 62 -23.41 -2.04 -18.11
CA GLN A 62 -23.43 -0.61 -17.82
C GLN A 62 -23.26 -0.34 -16.32
N ARG A 63 -23.93 -1.12 -15.46
CA ARG A 63 -23.78 -1.01 -14.01
C ARG A 63 -22.35 -1.25 -13.56
N HIS A 64 -21.69 -2.27 -14.12
CA HIS A 64 -20.29 -2.55 -13.79
C HIS A 64 -19.40 -1.38 -14.22
N LYS A 65 -19.60 -0.86 -15.43
CA LYS A 65 -18.85 0.29 -15.95
C LYS A 65 -19.01 1.53 -15.08
N ASP A 66 -20.24 1.87 -14.70
CA ASP A 66 -20.53 3.01 -13.83
C ASP A 66 -19.92 2.85 -12.43
N ASP A 67 -19.86 1.62 -11.92
CA ASP A 67 -19.22 1.29 -10.65
C ASP A 67 -17.69 1.37 -10.73
N ASP A 68 -17.11 0.92 -11.85
CA ASP A 68 -15.68 1.02 -12.14
C ASP A 68 -15.25 2.48 -12.27
N ASP A 69 -15.95 3.29 -13.07
CA ASP A 69 -15.69 4.72 -13.25
C ASP A 69 -15.70 5.47 -11.91
N GLN A 70 -16.68 5.17 -11.05
CA GLN A 70 -16.76 5.75 -9.71
C GLN A 70 -15.61 5.30 -8.80
N ALA A 71 -15.18 4.05 -8.90
CA ALA A 71 -14.06 3.55 -8.13
C ALA A 71 -12.73 4.14 -8.64
N ALA A 72 -12.56 4.29 -9.96
CA ALA A 72 -11.44 4.96 -10.59
C ALA A 72 -11.34 6.41 -10.14
N CYS A 73 -12.46 7.15 -10.10
CA CYS A 73 -12.50 8.52 -9.59
C CYS A 73 -12.01 8.60 -8.14
N VAL A 74 -12.50 7.72 -7.26
CA VAL A 74 -12.06 7.67 -5.86
C VAL A 74 -10.57 7.35 -5.76
N MET A 75 -10.09 6.42 -6.58
CA MET A 75 -8.70 6.01 -6.61
C MET A 75 -7.80 7.17 -7.05
N LEU A 76 -8.14 7.85 -8.16
CA LEU A 76 -7.42 9.01 -8.70
C LEU A 76 -7.38 10.18 -7.71
N THR A 77 -8.49 10.49 -7.04
CA THR A 77 -8.52 11.57 -6.02
C THR A 77 -7.55 11.31 -4.85
N SER A 78 -7.15 10.05 -4.66
CA SER A 78 -6.22 9.65 -3.61
C SER A 78 -4.76 9.59 -4.08
N MET A 79 -4.43 10.10 -5.27
CA MET A 79 -3.07 10.08 -5.83
C MET A 79 -2.51 11.48 -6.05
N THR A 80 -1.18 11.58 -6.25
CA THR A 80 -0.56 12.84 -6.70
C THR A 80 -1.00 13.21 -8.13
N PRO A 81 -0.90 14.49 -8.52
CA PRO A 81 -1.27 14.94 -9.86
C PRO A 81 -0.56 14.18 -11.00
N GLU A 82 0.68 13.77 -10.79
CA GLU A 82 1.48 13.03 -11.78
C GLU A 82 0.88 11.65 -12.04
N LEU A 83 0.51 10.93 -10.98
CA LEU A 83 -0.13 9.61 -11.09
C LEU A 83 -1.56 9.74 -11.61
N GLN A 84 -2.30 10.79 -11.22
CA GLN A 84 -3.63 11.07 -11.77
C GLN A 84 -3.60 11.15 -13.29
N LYS A 85 -2.70 11.99 -13.84
CA LYS A 85 -2.53 12.15 -15.29
C LYS A 85 -2.13 10.84 -15.98
N GLN A 86 -1.36 9.98 -15.31
CA GLN A 86 -0.95 8.70 -15.86
C GLN A 86 -2.11 7.70 -15.97
N TYR A 87 -3.08 7.78 -15.06
CA TYR A 87 -4.11 6.75 -14.88
C TYR A 87 -5.54 7.21 -15.21
N GLU A 88 -5.75 8.46 -15.64
CA GLU A 88 -7.07 9.07 -15.86
C GLU A 88 -7.98 8.37 -16.90
N HIS A 89 -7.41 7.49 -17.72
CA HIS A 89 -8.14 6.75 -18.77
C HIS A 89 -8.08 5.23 -18.61
N MET A 90 -7.60 4.75 -17.45
CA MET A 90 -7.46 3.32 -17.18
C MET A 90 -8.60 2.83 -16.28
N ASP A 91 -9.04 1.60 -16.48
CA ASP A 91 -9.96 0.93 -15.57
C ASP A 91 -9.26 0.59 -14.23
N VAL A 92 -10.06 0.38 -13.20
CA VAL A 92 -9.56 0.16 -11.83
C VAL A 92 -8.59 -1.02 -11.75
N GLN A 93 -8.84 -2.12 -12.46
CA GLN A 93 -7.95 -3.28 -12.42
C GLN A 93 -6.61 -2.99 -13.06
N SER A 94 -6.61 -2.33 -14.22
CA SER A 94 -5.38 -1.95 -14.91
C SER A 94 -4.52 -1.03 -14.04
N ILE A 95 -5.14 -0.07 -13.36
CA ILE A 95 -4.43 0.81 -12.40
C ILE A 95 -3.83 -0.02 -11.26
N ILE A 96 -4.62 -0.89 -10.61
CA ILE A 96 -4.14 -1.75 -9.52
C ILE A 96 -2.98 -2.64 -9.98
N LEU A 97 -3.08 -3.23 -11.17
CA LEU A 97 -2.04 -4.10 -11.71
C LEU A 97 -0.75 -3.34 -11.97
N HIS A 98 -0.83 -2.16 -12.58
CA HIS A 98 0.32 -1.30 -12.82
C HIS A 98 0.98 -0.87 -11.51
N LEU A 99 0.20 -0.41 -10.54
CA LEU A 99 0.70 -0.01 -9.23
C LEU A 99 1.31 -1.18 -8.45
N ARG A 100 0.67 -2.36 -8.44
CA ARG A 100 1.26 -3.56 -7.83
C ARG A 100 2.58 -3.91 -8.48
N LYS A 101 2.68 -3.85 -9.81
CA LYS A 101 3.93 -4.17 -10.51
C LYS A 101 5.04 -3.16 -10.20
N LEU A 102 4.68 -1.87 -10.16
CA LEU A 102 5.60 -0.76 -9.89
C LEU A 102 6.03 -0.71 -8.43
N PHE A 103 5.19 -1.12 -7.50
CA PHE A 103 5.51 -1.05 -6.08
C PHE A 103 5.96 -2.39 -5.51
N ASP A 104 5.56 -3.56 -6.03
CA ASP A 104 6.02 -4.86 -5.53
C ASP A 104 7.54 -5.01 -5.67
N LYS A 105 8.13 -4.55 -6.79
CA LYS A 105 9.57 -4.68 -7.03
C LYS A 105 10.34 -3.70 -6.15
N GLU A 106 9.94 -2.45 -6.15
CA GLU A 106 10.54 -1.35 -5.38
C GLU A 106 10.44 -1.64 -3.88
N TRP A 107 9.28 -2.09 -3.42
CA TRP A 107 9.04 -2.57 -2.06
C TRP A 107 9.93 -3.73 -1.67
N ARG A 108 10.09 -4.74 -2.54
CA ARG A 108 10.97 -5.88 -2.28
C ARG A 108 12.43 -5.44 -2.19
N ILE A 109 12.86 -4.53 -3.08
CA ILE A 109 14.23 -3.99 -3.08
C ILE A 109 14.47 -3.20 -1.78
N GLU A 110 13.57 -2.28 -1.42
CA GLU A 110 13.69 -1.48 -0.21
C GLU A 110 13.71 -2.36 1.04
N ARG A 111 12.76 -3.30 1.14
CA ARG A 111 12.70 -4.27 2.25
C ARG A 111 13.97 -5.10 2.34
N TYR A 112 14.53 -5.51 1.20
CA TYR A 112 15.79 -6.25 1.15
C TYR A 112 16.96 -5.39 1.63
N GLU A 113 17.12 -4.16 1.15
CA GLU A 113 18.22 -3.29 1.56
C GLU A 113 18.15 -2.91 3.04
N ILE A 114 16.96 -2.63 3.58
CA ILE A 114 16.79 -2.36 5.02
C ILE A 114 17.06 -3.63 5.85
N SER A 115 16.58 -4.79 5.40
CA SER A 115 16.89 -6.06 6.08
C SER A 115 18.39 -6.31 6.10
N LYS A 116 19.06 -6.13 4.95
CA LYS A 116 20.49 -6.29 4.80
C LYS A 116 21.27 -5.31 5.67
N GLU A 117 20.84 -4.05 5.78
CA GLU A 117 21.43 -3.09 6.72
C GLU A 117 21.24 -3.56 8.16
N LEU A 118 20.03 -3.97 8.55
CA LEU A 118 19.72 -4.44 9.90
C LEU A 118 20.59 -5.64 10.31
N PHE A 119 20.63 -6.70 9.50
CA PHE A 119 21.39 -7.91 9.80
C PHE A 119 22.91 -7.71 9.78
N ARG A 120 23.41 -6.68 9.08
CA ARG A 120 24.85 -6.35 9.02
C ARG A 120 25.24 -5.23 9.98
N CYS A 121 24.28 -4.56 10.61
CA CYS A 121 24.56 -3.46 11.51
C CYS A 121 25.29 -4.00 12.74
N LYS A 122 26.53 -3.53 12.92
CA LYS A 122 27.37 -3.83 14.08
C LYS A 122 27.86 -2.53 14.66
N MET A 123 27.84 -2.44 15.97
CA MET A 123 28.40 -1.32 16.70
C MET A 123 29.91 -1.31 16.49
N VAL A 124 30.47 -0.15 16.15
CA VAL A 124 31.91 0.01 15.92
C VAL A 124 32.61 0.10 17.27
N GLU A 125 33.74 -0.58 17.42
CA GLU A 125 34.63 -0.47 18.58
C GLU A 125 35.05 1.01 18.71
N MET A 126 34.66 1.68 19.80
CA MET A 126 34.72 3.15 20.04
C MET A 126 33.48 4.00 19.69
N SER A 127 32.36 3.44 19.24
CA SER A 127 31.10 4.19 19.11
C SER A 127 30.27 4.18 20.41
N PHE A 128 29.24 5.03 20.49
CA PHE A 128 28.35 5.10 21.65
C PHE A 128 27.10 4.24 21.44
N LEU A 129 26.64 3.59 22.51
CA LEU A 129 25.40 2.80 22.52
C LEU A 129 24.16 3.68 22.25
N ARG A 130 24.18 4.93 22.73
CA ARG A 130 23.06 5.89 22.64
C ARG A 130 22.56 6.16 21.21
N PRO A 131 23.40 6.38 20.19
CA PRO A 131 22.94 6.51 18.81
C PRO A 131 22.69 5.16 18.12
N HIS A 132 23.33 4.08 18.56
CA HIS A 132 23.27 2.78 17.91
C HIS A 132 21.92 2.07 18.09
N VAL A 133 21.42 1.98 19.33
CA VAL A 133 20.14 1.30 19.61
C VAL A 133 18.95 1.98 18.91
N PRO A 134 18.79 3.32 18.93
CA PRO A 134 17.75 3.99 18.16
C PRO A 134 17.87 3.77 16.64
N LYS A 135 19.08 3.66 16.09
CA LYS A 135 19.27 3.30 14.68
C LYS A 135 18.68 1.92 14.37
N MET A 136 19.01 0.92 15.21
CA MET A 136 18.48 -0.45 15.07
C MET A 136 16.95 -0.48 15.16
N ILE A 137 16.37 0.20 16.15
CA ILE A 137 14.91 0.34 16.30
C ILE A 137 14.30 1.01 15.06
N GLY A 138 14.92 2.06 14.54
CA GLY A 138 14.47 2.73 13.33
C GLY A 138 14.43 1.80 12.10
N LEU A 139 15.42 0.92 11.93
CA LEU A 139 15.42 -0.09 10.86
C LEU A 139 14.29 -1.12 11.04
N ILE A 140 14.05 -1.57 12.28
CA ILE A 140 12.97 -2.50 12.63
C ILE A 140 11.60 -1.89 12.33
N GLU A 141 11.36 -0.64 12.73
CA GLU A 141 10.09 0.06 12.47
C GLU A 141 9.88 0.32 10.97
N ARG A 142 10.94 0.65 10.23
CA ARG A 142 10.85 0.76 8.76
C ARG A 142 10.48 -0.58 8.11
N LEU A 143 11.05 -1.70 8.54
CA LEU A 143 10.62 -3.02 8.04
C LEU A 143 9.16 -3.33 8.37
N ARG A 144 8.68 -2.92 9.55
CA ARG A 144 7.27 -3.05 9.93
C ARG A 144 6.36 -2.26 8.99
N GLN A 145 6.74 -1.02 8.66
CA GLN A 145 6.04 -0.19 7.67
C GLN A 145 6.07 -0.84 6.28
N LEU A 146 7.17 -1.53 5.95
CA LEU A 146 7.32 -2.36 4.75
C LEU A 146 6.67 -3.76 4.87
N GLY A 147 5.69 -3.92 5.77
CA GLY A 147 4.88 -5.14 5.91
C GLY A 147 5.65 -6.36 6.45
N LEU A 148 6.87 -6.18 6.96
CA LEU A 148 7.66 -7.21 7.61
C LEU A 148 7.78 -6.90 9.10
N ALA A 149 6.72 -7.21 9.84
CA ALA A 149 6.76 -7.16 11.29
C ALA A 149 7.59 -8.33 11.83
N MET A 150 8.63 -8.01 12.61
CA MET A 150 9.39 -9.00 13.37
C MET A 150 8.74 -9.23 14.73
N ASP A 151 8.90 -10.45 15.24
CA ASP A 151 8.55 -10.75 16.63
C ASP A 151 9.35 -9.88 17.60
N HIS A 152 8.77 -9.59 18.76
CA HIS A 152 9.39 -8.74 19.76
C HIS A 152 10.69 -9.33 20.30
N GLY A 153 10.73 -10.65 20.57
CA GLY A 153 11.93 -11.34 21.03
C GLY A 153 13.04 -11.28 19.99
N LEU A 154 12.72 -11.61 18.73
CA LEU A 154 13.68 -11.50 17.63
C LEU A 154 14.22 -10.08 17.45
N SER A 155 13.37 -9.06 17.63
CA SER A 155 13.78 -7.66 17.55
C SER A 155 14.80 -7.30 18.63
N ILE A 156 14.61 -7.80 19.86
CA ILE A 156 15.56 -7.63 20.98
C ILE A 156 16.86 -8.37 20.67
N ASP A 157 16.77 -9.63 20.24
CA ASP A 157 17.94 -10.47 19.94
C ASP A 157 18.82 -9.83 18.86
N LEU A 158 18.23 -9.26 17.81
CA LEU A 158 18.96 -8.56 16.76
C LEU A 158 19.64 -7.28 17.25
N ILE A 159 19.00 -6.53 18.17
CA ILE A 159 19.61 -5.36 18.80
C ILE A 159 20.82 -5.80 19.62
N LEU A 160 20.65 -6.81 20.49
CA LEU A 160 21.74 -7.32 21.34
C LEU A 160 22.90 -7.86 20.51
N GLN A 161 22.61 -8.66 19.48
CA GLN A 161 23.61 -9.18 18.55
C GLN A 161 24.37 -8.07 17.80
N SER A 162 23.79 -6.88 17.66
CA SER A 162 24.46 -5.77 16.99
C SER A 162 25.45 -5.01 17.88
N LEU A 163 25.41 -5.22 19.20
CA LEU A 163 26.30 -4.56 20.16
C LEU A 163 27.70 -5.20 20.15
N LEU A 164 28.66 -4.52 20.77
CA LEU A 164 29.98 -5.11 21.04
C LEU A 164 29.84 -6.19 22.13
N ASP A 165 30.73 -7.19 22.09
CA ASP A 165 30.75 -8.28 23.07
C ASP A 165 30.87 -7.79 24.52
N SER A 166 31.47 -6.61 24.74
CA SER A 166 31.57 -5.97 26.05
C SER A 166 30.22 -5.57 26.67
N PHE A 167 29.14 -5.59 25.88
CA PHE A 167 27.78 -5.25 26.30
C PHE A 167 26.81 -6.45 26.22
N SER A 168 27.28 -7.62 25.76
CA SER A 168 26.48 -8.85 25.68
C SER A 168 26.55 -9.67 26.96
#